data_AF-A0A258D0Q0-F1
#
_entry.id   AF-A0A258D0Q0-F1
#
_cell.length_a   1.000
_cell.length_b   1.000
_cell.length_c   1.000
_cell.angle_alpha   90.00
_cell.angle_beta   90.00
_cell.angle_gamma   90.00
#
_symmetry.space_group_name_H-M   'P 1'
#
loop_
_entity.id
_entity.type
_entity.pdbx_description
1 polymer ?
#
loop_
_entity_poly.entity_id
_entity_poly.type
_entity_poly.pdbx_seq_one_letter_code
_entity_poly.pdbx_strand_id
1 'polypeptide(L)'
;MSDQSQEPTMEEILASIRRIISEDDAPAEPAAEAAPPPPEPEPEPVSFDDDVLELTDPITPEPELPPLETVGDIDVYSPPEPEPVYTPPPAAPVFDRDEVADQLVGVTAASAAASAFGSLSSALLMPKDGRTLEDVVRELLRPLLKEWLDQNLPRIVETKVEEEVQRISRGRGV
;
A
#
# COMPACT_ATOMS: atom_id res chain seq x y z
N MET A 1 -30.20 -8.04 -24.19
CA MET A 1 -29.95 -6.76 -23.48
C MET A 1 -28.71 -6.97 -22.64
N SER A 2 -27.57 -6.51 -23.13
CA SER A 2 -26.33 -6.48 -22.34
C SER A 2 -25.81 -5.07 -22.51
N ASP A 3 -26.03 -4.27 -21.47
CA ASP A 3 -25.34 -2.99 -21.26
C ASP A 3 -23.85 -3.25 -21.46
N GLN A 4 -23.33 -2.78 -22.60
CA GLN A 4 -21.92 -2.53 -22.75
C GLN A 4 -21.60 -1.52 -21.65
N SER A 5 -20.89 -1.98 -20.62
CA SER A 5 -20.20 -1.12 -19.68
C SER A 5 -19.27 -0.23 -20.51
N GLN A 6 -19.82 0.90 -20.96
CA GLN A 6 -19.11 1.92 -21.70
C GLN A 6 -18.02 2.38 -20.74
N GLU A 7 -16.77 1.99 -21.01
CA GLU A 7 -15.63 2.48 -20.25
C GLU A 7 -15.73 4.01 -20.27
N PRO A 8 -15.91 4.66 -19.12
CA PRO A 8 -16.22 6.08 -19.09
C PRO A 8 -15.09 6.82 -19.78
N THR A 9 -15.46 7.68 -20.72
CA THR A 9 -14.49 8.46 -21.49
C THR A 9 -13.75 9.40 -20.53
N MET A 10 -12.49 9.68 -20.82
CA MET A 10 -11.63 10.56 -19.99
C MET A 10 -12.32 11.88 -19.64
N GLU A 11 -13.11 12.43 -20.56
CA GLU A 11 -13.84 13.68 -20.38
C GLU A 11 -14.98 13.56 -19.37
N GLU A 12 -15.67 12.42 -19.30
CA GLU A 12 -16.71 12.13 -18.32
C GLU A 12 -16.13 11.95 -16.91
N ILE A 13 -14.97 11.30 -16.81
CA ILE A 13 -14.23 11.16 -15.55
C ILE A 13 -13.84 12.55 -15.03
N LEU A 14 -13.28 13.41 -15.90
CA LEU A 14 -12.89 14.77 -15.52
C LEU A 14 -14.09 15.68 -15.20
N ALA A 15 -15.20 15.51 -15.93
CA ALA A 15 -16.44 16.24 -15.65
C ALA A 15 -17.06 15.82 -14.31
N SER A 16 -17.02 14.53 -13.97
CA SER A 16 -17.52 13.98 -12.70
C SER A 16 -16.72 14.51 -11.51
N ILE A 17 -15.38 14.49 -11.60
CA ILE A 17 -14.50 15.05 -10.56
C ILE A 17 -14.74 16.56 -10.39
N ARG A 18 -14.86 17.31 -11.50
CA ARG A 18 -15.11 18.75 -11.46
C ARG A 18 -16.45 19.10 -10.82
N ARG A 19 -17.48 18.28 -11.06
CA ARG A 19 -18.80 18.44 -10.45
C ARG A 19 -18.74 18.20 -8.93
N ILE A 20 -18.10 17.12 -8.48
CA ILE A 20 -17.97 16.80 -7.05
C ILE A 20 -17.25 17.93 -6.29
N ILE A 21 -16.13 18.43 -6.83
CA ILE A 21 -15.36 19.51 -6.18
C ILE A 21 -16.15 20.83 -6.15
N SER A 22 -16.96 21.11 -7.16
CA SER A 22 -17.78 22.33 -7.21
C SER A 22 -19.02 22.24 -6.32
N GLU A 23 -19.49 21.03 -6.03
CA GLU A 23 -20.70 20.77 -5.23
C GLU A 23 -20.37 20.71 -3.72
N ASP A 24 -19.11 20.41 -3.35
CA ASP A 24 -18.62 20.32 -1.96
C ASP A 24 -18.03 21.64 -1.40
N ASP A 25 -17.89 22.68 -2.22
CA ASP A 25 -17.48 24.02 -1.78
C ASP A 25 -18.68 24.80 -1.21
N ALA A 26 -19.23 24.29 -0.10
CA ALA A 26 -20.19 25.02 0.71
C ALA A 26 -19.45 26.02 1.63
N PRO A 27 -19.80 27.31 1.63
CA PRO A 27 -19.08 28.31 2.41
C PRO A 27 -19.36 28.11 3.90
N ALA A 28 -18.34 27.75 4.66
CA ALA A 28 -18.37 27.85 6.12
C ALA A 28 -18.45 29.33 6.52
N GLU A 29 -19.54 29.73 7.17
CA GLU A 29 -19.76 31.07 7.70
C GLU A 29 -18.67 31.46 8.74
N PRO A 30 -18.15 32.69 8.74
CA PRO A 30 -17.20 33.14 9.74
C PRO A 30 -17.91 33.92 10.85
N ALA A 31 -18.08 33.33 12.04
CA ALA A 31 -18.30 34.08 13.28
C ALA A 31 -18.15 33.19 14.52
N ALA A 32 -17.04 33.34 15.25
CA ALA A 32 -17.02 33.33 16.72
C ALA A 32 -15.60 33.66 17.24
N GLU A 33 -15.46 34.90 17.70
CA GLU A 33 -14.73 35.35 18.88
C GLU A 33 -13.89 34.31 19.64
N ALA A 34 -12.58 34.58 19.73
CA ALA A 34 -11.59 33.74 20.41
C ALA A 34 -11.87 33.63 21.93
N ALA A 35 -12.31 32.45 22.36
CA ALA A 35 -12.23 31.99 23.74
C ALA A 35 -10.83 31.38 24.02
N PRO A 36 -10.31 31.45 25.26
CA PRO A 36 -9.02 30.85 25.61
C PRO A 36 -9.03 29.32 25.40
N PRO A 37 -7.89 28.72 25.03
CA PRO A 37 -7.85 27.29 24.72
C PRO A 37 -8.19 26.45 25.96
N PRO A 38 -8.99 25.37 25.81
CA PRO A 38 -9.17 24.40 26.88
C PRO A 38 -7.82 23.70 27.17
N PRO A 39 -7.59 23.21 28.41
CA PRO A 39 -6.37 22.48 28.74
C PRO A 39 -6.23 21.25 27.82
N GLU A 40 -5.00 20.99 27.35
CA GLU A 40 -4.67 19.80 26.56
C GLU A 40 -5.21 18.54 27.25
N PRO A 41 -5.93 17.67 26.52
CA PRO A 41 -6.27 16.37 27.07
C PRO A 41 -4.97 15.60 27.34
N GLU A 42 -4.82 15.09 28.57
CA GLU A 42 -3.80 14.09 28.88
C GLU A 42 -3.93 12.94 27.86
N PRO A 43 -2.81 12.35 27.38
CA PRO A 43 -2.88 11.28 26.41
C PRO A 43 -3.67 10.11 27.00
N GLU A 44 -4.85 9.85 26.44
CA GLU A 44 -5.60 8.63 26.72
C GLU A 44 -4.69 7.44 26.37
N PRO A 45 -4.53 6.45 27.28
CA PRO A 45 -3.75 5.27 26.95
C PRO A 45 -4.45 4.57 25.79
N VAL A 46 -3.75 4.49 24.65
CA VAL A 46 -4.16 3.70 23.50
C VAL A 46 -4.34 2.26 24.01
N SER A 47 -5.58 1.80 24.14
CA SER A 47 -5.85 0.39 24.36
C SER A 47 -5.39 -0.34 23.12
N PHE A 48 -4.45 -1.26 23.27
CA PHE A 48 -4.11 -2.21 22.22
C PHE A 48 -5.38 -2.99 21.92
N ASP A 49 -6.05 -2.69 20.81
CA ASP A 49 -7.08 -3.55 20.27
C ASP A 49 -6.50 -4.97 20.16
N ASP A 50 -7.29 -5.98 20.53
CA ASP A 50 -6.94 -7.42 20.48
C ASP A 50 -6.48 -7.90 19.08
N ASP A 51 -6.49 -7.03 18.07
CA ASP A 51 -5.97 -7.24 16.73
C ASP A 51 -4.44 -7.02 16.59
N VAL A 52 -3.75 -6.51 17.62
CA VAL A 52 -2.28 -6.38 17.62
C VAL A 52 -1.65 -7.58 18.33
N LEU A 53 -1.35 -8.64 17.57
CA LEU A 53 -0.61 -9.81 18.08
C LEU A 53 0.91 -9.57 17.99
N GLU A 54 1.54 -9.26 19.12
CA GLU A 54 3.00 -9.19 19.23
C GLU A 54 3.58 -10.57 19.54
N LEU A 55 4.07 -11.26 18.51
CA LEU A 55 4.62 -12.62 18.64
C LEU A 55 6.13 -12.58 18.95
N THR A 56 6.46 -12.31 20.22
CA THR A 56 7.85 -12.28 20.72
C THR A 56 8.47 -13.66 20.86
N ASP A 57 7.64 -14.72 20.94
CA ASP A 57 8.09 -16.11 21.08
C ASP A 57 7.84 -16.90 19.78
N PRO A 58 8.86 -17.56 19.19
CA PRO A 58 8.68 -18.30 17.96
C PRO A 58 7.87 -19.59 18.20
N ILE A 59 6.68 -19.68 17.59
CA ILE A 59 5.92 -20.93 17.57
C ILE A 59 6.71 -21.95 16.74
N THR A 60 7.24 -22.97 17.40
CA THR A 60 7.70 -24.19 16.74
C THR A 60 6.46 -25.05 16.52
N PRO A 61 6.00 -25.29 15.27
CA PRO A 61 4.90 -26.21 15.04
C PRO A 61 5.36 -27.62 15.44
N GLU A 62 4.85 -28.09 16.58
CA GLU A 62 4.93 -29.49 16.97
C GLU A 62 4.19 -30.30 15.89
N PRO A 63 4.75 -31.40 15.35
CA PRO A 63 3.98 -32.27 14.48
C PRO A 63 2.81 -32.85 15.27
N GLU A 64 1.58 -32.40 14.99
CA GLU A 64 0.36 -33.04 15.48
C GLU A 64 0.31 -34.48 14.95
N LEU A 65 0.79 -35.41 15.78
CA LEU A 65 0.39 -36.81 15.65
C LEU A 65 -1.04 -36.89 16.16
N PRO A 66 -1.99 -37.44 15.37
CA PRO A 66 -3.38 -37.52 15.80
C PRO A 66 -3.47 -38.31 17.11
N PRO A 67 -4.38 -37.93 18.03
CA PRO A 67 -4.54 -38.66 19.27
C PRO A 67 -4.95 -40.10 18.96
N LEU A 68 -4.23 -41.06 19.52
CA LEU A 68 -4.75 -42.43 19.61
C LEU A 68 -5.90 -42.41 20.61
N GLU A 69 -7.13 -42.28 20.08
CA GLU A 69 -8.33 -42.47 20.88
C GLU A 69 -8.39 -43.92 21.35
N THR A 70 -8.16 -44.14 22.63
CA THR A 70 -8.41 -45.42 23.29
C THR A 70 -9.56 -45.24 24.27
N VAL A 71 -10.71 -45.82 23.92
CA VAL A 71 -11.87 -45.89 24.82
C VAL A 71 -11.86 -47.27 25.50
N GLY A 72 -11.08 -47.39 26.57
CA GLY A 72 -11.01 -48.61 27.39
C GLY A 72 -10.45 -49.85 26.68
N ASP A 73 -10.72 -51.03 27.25
CA ASP A 73 -10.15 -52.34 26.88
C ASP A 73 -10.89 -53.01 25.69
N ILE A 74 -11.44 -52.21 24.77
CA ILE A 74 -12.19 -52.69 23.59
C ILE A 74 -11.42 -52.32 22.32
N ASP A 75 -11.05 -53.34 21.55
CA ASP A 75 -10.55 -53.16 20.19
C ASP A 75 -11.66 -52.58 19.29
N VAL A 76 -11.52 -51.30 18.94
CA VAL A 76 -12.35 -50.63 17.93
C VAL A 76 -11.94 -51.18 16.56
N TYR A 77 -12.88 -51.87 15.88
CA TYR A 77 -12.65 -52.37 14.53
C TYR A 77 -12.50 -51.19 13.55
N SER A 78 -11.29 -50.98 13.02
CA SER A 78 -11.04 -50.06 11.92
C SER A 78 -11.56 -50.68 10.62
N PRO A 79 -12.46 -50.02 9.87
CA PRO A 79 -12.85 -50.49 8.54
C PRO A 79 -11.60 -50.65 7.65
N PRO A 80 -11.55 -51.66 6.75
CA PRO A 80 -10.42 -51.77 5.82
C PRO A 80 -10.33 -50.49 4.98
N GLU A 81 -9.12 -49.93 4.87
CA GLU A 81 -8.84 -48.81 3.97
C GLU A 81 -9.33 -49.16 2.56
N PRO A 82 -10.03 -48.23 1.87
CA PRO A 82 -10.39 -48.47 0.48
C PRO A 82 -9.11 -48.70 -0.34
N GLU A 83 -9.09 -49.76 -1.15
CA GLU A 83 -7.99 -50.00 -2.09
C GLU A 83 -7.77 -48.72 -2.94
N PRO A 84 -6.51 -48.34 -3.22
CA PRO A 84 -6.23 -47.13 -3.98
C PRO A 84 -6.84 -47.27 -5.38
N VAL A 85 -7.98 -46.60 -5.59
CA VAL A 85 -8.56 -46.42 -6.91
C VAL A 85 -7.56 -45.58 -7.70
N TYR A 86 -7.07 -46.11 -8.82
CA TYR A 86 -6.16 -45.37 -9.69
C TYR A 86 -6.87 -44.15 -10.27
N THR A 87 -6.66 -42.99 -9.67
CA THR A 87 -6.99 -41.69 -10.25
C THR A 87 -6.00 -41.46 -11.40
N PRO A 88 -6.46 -41.21 -12.64
CA PRO A 88 -5.53 -40.85 -13.70
C PRO A 88 -4.73 -39.62 -13.26
N PRO A 89 -3.41 -39.56 -13.50
CA PRO A 89 -2.64 -38.37 -13.19
C PRO A 89 -3.29 -37.18 -13.90
N PRO A 90 -3.34 -35.99 -13.26
CA PRO A 90 -3.85 -34.80 -13.93
C PRO A 90 -3.13 -34.68 -15.27
N ALA A 91 -3.89 -34.41 -16.33
CA ALA A 91 -3.34 -34.18 -17.66
C ALA A 91 -2.16 -33.21 -17.51
N ALA A 92 -1.02 -33.56 -18.12
CA ALA A 92 0.19 -32.74 -18.04
C ALA A 92 -0.18 -31.28 -18.34
N PRO A 93 0.34 -30.30 -17.57
CA PRO A 93 0.02 -28.90 -17.80
C PRO A 93 0.29 -28.57 -19.26
N VAL A 94 -0.76 -28.10 -19.94
CA VAL A 94 -0.62 -27.60 -21.30
C VAL A 94 0.28 -26.38 -21.18
N PHE A 95 1.43 -26.37 -21.84
CA PHE A 95 2.30 -25.20 -21.85
C PHE A 95 1.57 -24.06 -22.56
N ASP A 96 0.98 -23.17 -21.77
CA ASP A 96 0.29 -22.00 -22.27
C ASP A 96 1.31 -20.91 -22.60
N ARG A 97 1.51 -20.65 -23.89
CA ARG A 97 2.53 -19.70 -24.33
C ARG A 97 2.15 -18.25 -23.99
N ASP A 98 0.86 -17.99 -23.85
CA ASP A 98 0.35 -16.65 -23.55
C ASP A 98 0.60 -16.27 -22.07
N GLU A 99 0.49 -17.21 -21.13
CA GLU A 99 0.83 -16.95 -19.70
C GLU A 99 2.32 -16.66 -19.46
N VAL A 100 3.22 -17.29 -20.23
CA VAL A 100 4.67 -17.03 -20.13
C VAL A 100 5.07 -15.72 -20.79
N ALA A 101 4.28 -15.23 -21.77
CA ALA A 101 4.53 -13.97 -22.44
C ALA A 101 4.14 -12.76 -21.55
N ASP A 102 3.16 -12.93 -20.67
CA ASP A 102 2.75 -11.90 -19.69
C ASP A 102 3.78 -11.73 -18.55
N GLN A 103 4.66 -12.72 -18.34
CA GLN A 103 5.78 -12.63 -17.39
C GLN A 103 7.01 -12.01 -18.05
N LEU A 104 7.03 -10.67 -18.09
CA LEU A 104 8.14 -9.88 -18.65
C LEU A 104 9.51 -10.13 -17.97
N VAL A 105 9.51 -10.66 -16.74
CA VAL A 105 10.72 -10.95 -15.98
C VAL A 105 10.66 -12.39 -15.48
N GLY A 106 11.72 -13.15 -15.78
CA GLY A 106 11.85 -14.51 -15.26
C GLY A 106 11.97 -14.54 -13.73
N VAL A 107 11.39 -15.56 -13.11
CA VAL A 107 11.40 -15.77 -11.64
C VAL A 107 12.81 -15.66 -11.04
N THR A 108 13.83 -16.16 -11.74
CA THR A 108 15.22 -16.10 -11.31
C THR A 108 15.79 -14.68 -11.34
N ALA A 109 15.47 -13.90 -12.38
CA ALA A 109 15.89 -12.51 -12.50
C ALA A 109 15.17 -11.63 -11.46
N ALA A 110 13.88 -11.86 -11.22
CA ALA A 110 13.12 -11.19 -10.17
C ALA A 110 13.69 -11.50 -8.76
N SER A 111 14.00 -12.78 -8.48
CA SER A 111 14.62 -13.20 -7.22
C SER A 111 16.02 -12.62 -7.02
N ALA A 112 16.83 -12.56 -8.08
CA ALA A 112 18.16 -11.94 -8.04
C ALA A 112 18.06 -10.43 -7.76
N ALA A 113 17.12 -9.73 -8.38
CA ALA A 113 16.86 -8.32 -8.11
C ALA A 113 16.41 -8.09 -6.66
N ALA A 114 15.44 -8.86 -6.18
CA ALA A 114 14.94 -8.78 -4.81
C ALA A 114 16.06 -9.04 -3.78
N SER A 115 16.92 -10.03 -4.04
CA SER A 115 18.08 -10.34 -3.18
C SER A 115 19.12 -9.22 -3.18
N ALA A 116 19.38 -8.59 -4.33
CA ALA A 116 20.28 -7.43 -4.42
C ALA A 116 19.74 -6.24 -3.63
N PHE A 117 18.45 -5.92 -3.76
CA PHE A 117 17.80 -4.87 -2.97
C PHE A 117 17.80 -5.19 -1.46
N GLY A 118 17.56 -6.45 -1.08
CA GLY A 118 17.64 -6.89 0.31
C GLY A 118 19.05 -6.73 0.89
N SER A 119 20.09 -7.10 0.13
CA SER A 119 21.49 -6.92 0.55
C SER A 119 21.89 -5.45 0.67
N LEU A 120 21.40 -4.59 -0.23
CA LEU A 120 21.60 -3.15 -0.17
C LEU A 120 20.89 -2.54 1.05
N SER A 121 19.62 -2.88 1.27
CA SER A 121 18.85 -2.43 2.44
C SER A 121 19.54 -2.83 3.75
N SER A 122 19.95 -4.10 3.87
CA SER A 122 20.70 -4.58 5.03
C SER A 122 22.03 -3.86 5.22
N ALA A 123 22.74 -3.53 4.13
CA ALA A 123 23.98 -2.76 4.19
C ALA A 123 23.74 -1.29 4.57
N LEU A 124 22.59 -0.71 4.20
CA LEU A 124 22.17 0.65 4.57
C LEU A 124 21.71 0.75 6.04
N LEU A 125 21.18 -0.34 6.61
CA LEU A 125 20.79 -0.42 8.02
C LEU A 125 21.98 -0.61 8.97
N MET A 126 23.16 -0.97 8.45
CA MET A 126 24.38 -1.05 9.24
C MET A 126 25.15 0.27 9.12
N PRO A 127 25.19 1.13 10.15
CA PRO A 127 25.85 2.41 10.04
C PRO A 127 27.36 2.18 9.95
N LYS A 128 27.92 2.36 8.76
CA LYS A 128 29.36 2.61 8.62
C LYS A 128 29.52 4.13 8.59
N ASP A 129 30.23 4.65 9.58
CA ASP A 129 30.72 6.04 9.63
C ASP A 129 29.66 7.14 9.85
N GLY A 130 28.52 6.83 10.49
CA GLY A 130 27.50 7.82 10.84
C GLY A 130 26.71 8.37 9.63
N ARG A 131 26.95 7.82 8.43
CA ARG A 131 26.15 8.13 7.23
C ARG A 131 24.82 7.39 7.33
N THR A 132 23.74 8.14 7.38
CA THR A 132 22.39 7.57 7.43
C THR A 132 21.87 7.29 6.02
N LEU A 133 20.86 6.43 5.92
CA LEU A 133 20.10 6.26 4.68
C LEU A 133 19.57 7.61 4.17
N GLU A 134 19.15 8.49 5.09
CA GLU A 134 18.68 9.83 4.75
C GLU A 134 19.74 10.64 4.01
N ASP A 135 21.01 10.56 4.42
CA ASP A 135 22.11 11.26 3.74
C ASP A 135 22.30 10.78 2.29
N VAL A 136 22.20 9.46 2.07
CA VAL A 136 22.28 8.85 0.74
C VAL A 136 21.09 9.28 -0.11
N VAL A 137 19.87 9.16 0.43
CA VAL A 137 18.63 9.53 -0.27
C VAL A 137 18.63 11.03 -0.59
N ARG A 138 19.11 11.88 0.32
CA ARG A 138 19.24 13.32 0.11
C ARG A 138 20.26 13.65 -0.97
N GLU A 139 21.38 12.93 -1.05
CA GLU A 139 22.37 13.08 -2.11
C GLU A 139 21.79 12.72 -3.49
N LEU A 140 20.97 11.66 -3.55
CA LEU A 140 20.34 11.18 -4.78
C LEU A 140 19.12 12.01 -5.21
N LEU A 141 18.30 12.50 -4.28
CA LEU A 141 17.11 13.30 -4.59
C LEU A 141 17.44 14.75 -4.93
N ARG A 142 18.56 15.29 -4.43
CA ARG A 142 18.95 16.68 -4.67
C ARG A 142 19.04 17.06 -6.17
N PRO A 143 19.71 16.28 -7.04
CA PRO A 143 19.74 16.60 -8.47
C PRO A 143 18.37 16.50 -9.14
N LEU A 144 17.57 15.48 -8.81
CA LEU A 144 16.24 15.26 -9.41
C LEU A 144 15.26 16.38 -9.04
N LEU A 145 15.24 16.75 -7.76
CA LEU A 145 14.42 17.86 -7.28
C LEU A 145 14.87 19.20 -7.85
N LYS A 146 16.18 19.42 -7.99
CA LYS A 146 16.72 20.63 -8.60
C LYS A 146 16.28 20.77 -10.05
N GLU A 147 16.47 19.72 -10.85
CA GLU A 147 16.09 19.74 -12.27
C GLU A 147 14.57 19.92 -12.43
N TRP A 148 13.78 19.24 -11.60
CA TRP A 148 12.33 19.43 -11.61
C TRP A 148 11.93 20.86 -11.23
N LEU A 149 12.53 21.43 -10.19
CA LEU A 149 12.26 22.81 -9.77
C LEU A 149 12.69 23.79 -10.87
N ASP A 150 13.88 23.63 -11.46
CA ASP A 150 14.37 24.51 -12.52
C ASP A 150 13.42 24.51 -13.74
N GLN A 151 12.74 23.38 -14.02
CA GLN A 151 11.75 23.27 -15.10
C GLN A 151 10.34 23.75 -14.74
N ASN A 152 9.88 23.52 -13.50
CA ASN A 152 8.46 23.69 -13.14
C ASN A 152 8.20 24.95 -12.28
N LEU A 153 9.20 25.46 -11.58
CA LEU A 153 9.06 26.60 -10.67
C LEU A 153 8.56 27.87 -11.38
N PRO A 154 9.01 28.24 -12.60
CA PRO A 154 8.50 29.43 -13.28
C PRO A 154 6.97 29.40 -13.45
N ARG A 155 6.44 28.28 -13.95
CA ARG A 155 5.00 28.08 -14.18
C ARG A 155 4.19 28.13 -12.89
N ILE A 156 4.71 27.48 -11.83
CA ILE A 156 4.05 27.44 -10.51
C ILE A 156 3.96 28.86 -9.93
N VAL A 157 5.03 29.64 -10.03
CA VAL A 157 5.06 31.02 -9.54
C VAL A 157 4.12 31.92 -10.35
N GLU A 158 4.11 31.84 -11.68
CA GLU A 158 3.19 32.60 -12.52
C GLU A 158 1.73 32.36 -12.12
N THR A 159 1.34 31.10 -11.99
CA THR A 159 -0.02 30.72 -11.57
C THR A 159 -0.36 31.30 -10.19
N LYS A 160 0.57 31.23 -9.23
CA LYS A 160 0.35 31.75 -7.87
C LYS A 160 0.34 33.28 -7.80
N VAL A 161 1.15 33.97 -8.61
CA VAL A 161 1.14 35.43 -8.69
C VAL A 161 -0.12 35.94 -9.36
N GLU A 162 -0.62 35.27 -10.40
CA GLU A 162 -1.91 35.59 -11.02
C GLU A 162 -3.05 35.47 -9.99
N GLU A 163 -3.09 34.39 -9.21
CA GLU A 163 -4.04 34.22 -8.10
C GLU A 163 -3.91 35.36 -7.07
N GLU A 164 -2.69 35.75 -6.70
CA GLU A 164 -2.40 36.84 -5.75
C GLU A 164 -2.91 38.19 -6.26
N VAL A 165 -2.61 38.54 -7.52
CA VAL A 165 -3.02 39.80 -8.15
C VAL A 165 -4.53 39.84 -8.33
N GLN A 166 -5.14 38.71 -8.71
CA GLN A 166 -6.60 38.62 -8.84
C GLN A 166 -7.29 38.81 -7.48
N ARG A 167 -6.70 38.29 -6.40
CA ARG A 167 -7.19 38.54 -5.04
C ARG A 167 -7.02 39.99 -4.63
N ILE A 168 -5.85 40.61 -4.87
CA ILE A 168 -5.59 42.02 -4.51
C ILE A 168 -6.48 42.97 -5.30
N SER A 169 -6.69 42.71 -6.60
CA SER A 169 -7.57 43.53 -7.44
C SER A 169 -9.04 43.45 -7.00
N ARG A 170 -9.51 42.27 -6.56
CA ARG A 170 -10.84 42.10 -5.96
C ARG A 170 -10.94 42.79 -4.60
N GLY A 171 -9.90 42.71 -3.77
CA GLY A 171 -9.88 43.30 -2.43
C GLY A 171 -9.67 44.83 -2.39
N ARG A 172 -9.11 45.42 -3.45
CA ARG A 172 -8.91 46.88 -3.57
C ARG A 172 -10.11 47.62 -4.18
N GLY A 173 -11.05 46.89 -4.78
CA GLY A 173 -12.26 47.44 -5.41
C GLY A 173 -13.47 47.63 -4.49
N VAL A 174 -13.31 47.40 -3.18
CA VAL A 174 -14.34 47.60 -2.13
C VAL A 174 -13.91 48.73 -1.20
#